data_AF-A0A8T9MXI0-F1
#
_entry.id   AF-A0A8T9MXI0-F1
#
_cell.length_a   1.000
_cell.length_b   1.000
_cell.length_c   1.000
_cell.angle_alpha   90.00
_cell.angle_beta   90.00
_cell.angle_gamma   90.00
#
_symmetry.space_group_name_H-M   'P 1'
#
loop_
_entity.id
_entity.type
_entity.pdbx_description
1 polymer ?
#
loop_
_entity_poly.entity_id
_entity_poly.type
_entity_poly.pdbx_seq_one_letter_code
_entity_poly.pdbx_strand_id
1 'polypeptide(L)'
;MVSRLGHGEPIGTPQTPAAGKARMTDYYARLVSDVAERNNKVVDFSYSGVGEVPDEGLRTTIHEIAVQLLRNAVVHGIEAPAVRQSKRKLEAGHVRMELRETENSYVLRLEDDGNGIDYDAIRNKAVEMGKYSAERAASLSTKELLMLMFSSGFSTVAKAIGDAGRGVGLDVIKDRVNALGGKINVSTSAGAYTRFTFTFPKKAV
;
A
#
# COMPACT_ATOMS: atom_id res chain seq x y z
N MET A 1 42.99 -29.72 -42.60
CA MET A 1 42.51 -31.06 -42.24
C MET A 1 41.76 -30.93 -40.91
N VAL A 2 40.46 -31.26 -40.90
CA VAL A 2 39.50 -31.49 -39.77
C VAL A 2 39.27 -30.37 -38.71
N SER A 3 38.08 -29.74 -38.62
CA SER A 3 36.83 -30.13 -37.88
C SER A 3 36.87 -29.74 -36.39
N ARG A 4 35.83 -29.26 -35.66
CA ARG A 4 34.39 -28.98 -35.83
C ARG A 4 33.87 -28.27 -34.54
N LEU A 5 32.84 -27.42 -34.70
CA LEU A 5 31.62 -27.18 -33.87
C LEU A 5 31.69 -26.70 -32.40
N GLY A 6 30.82 -25.71 -32.09
CA GLY A 6 30.34 -25.42 -30.73
C GLY A 6 29.45 -24.17 -30.64
N HIS A 7 28.13 -24.35 -30.71
CA HIS A 7 27.08 -23.35 -30.52
C HIS A 7 27.06 -22.72 -29.12
N GLY A 8 26.74 -21.43 -29.04
CA GLY A 8 26.20 -20.76 -27.85
C GLY A 8 25.16 -19.74 -28.29
N GLU A 9 23.89 -20.02 -27.99
CA GLU A 9 22.73 -19.18 -28.33
C GLU A 9 22.75 -17.80 -27.64
N PRO A 10 22.13 -16.77 -28.23
CA PRO A 10 22.09 -15.44 -27.64
C PRO A 10 21.14 -15.38 -26.42
N ILE A 11 21.65 -14.67 -25.41
CA ILE A 11 20.97 -14.26 -24.18
C ILE A 11 19.61 -13.63 -24.52
N GLY A 12 18.58 -14.09 -23.82
CA GLY A 12 17.18 -13.73 -24.01
C GLY A 12 16.97 -12.22 -24.18
N THR A 13 16.12 -11.90 -25.15
CA THR A 13 15.66 -10.54 -25.43
C THR A 13 15.08 -9.89 -24.16
N PRO A 14 15.36 -8.59 -23.91
CA PRO A 14 14.60 -7.84 -22.93
C PRO A 14 13.14 -7.86 -23.39
N GLN A 15 12.27 -8.51 -22.64
CA GLN A 15 10.84 -8.48 -22.91
C GLN A 15 10.37 -7.04 -22.69
N THR A 16 10.11 -6.33 -23.78
CA THR A 16 9.49 -5.00 -23.77
C THR A 16 8.17 -5.11 -23.01
N PRO A 17 7.95 -4.34 -21.92
CA PRO A 17 6.68 -4.40 -21.21
C PRO A 17 5.54 -4.02 -22.16
N ALA A 18 4.46 -4.80 -22.16
CA ALA A 18 3.24 -4.45 -22.88
C ALA A 18 2.82 -3.02 -22.50
N ALA A 19 2.47 -2.18 -23.49
CA ALA A 19 2.29 -0.73 -23.35
C ALA A 19 1.32 -0.28 -22.22
N GLY A 20 0.42 -1.14 -21.76
CA GLY A 20 -0.46 -0.89 -20.60
C GLY A 20 0.21 -1.07 -19.23
N LYS A 21 1.22 -1.96 -19.11
CA LYS A 21 1.95 -2.24 -17.86
C LYS A 21 2.91 -1.11 -17.48
N ALA A 22 3.54 -0.49 -18.49
CA ALA A 22 4.36 0.71 -18.32
C ALA A 22 3.51 1.87 -17.76
N ARG A 23 2.35 2.14 -18.38
CA ARG A 23 1.47 3.27 -17.99
C ARG A 23 0.98 3.20 -16.55
N MET A 24 0.64 2.02 -16.02
CA MET A 24 0.16 1.89 -14.63
C MET A 24 1.27 2.03 -13.61
N THR A 25 2.44 1.46 -13.89
CA THR A 25 3.63 1.62 -13.03
C THR A 25 4.06 3.08 -12.95
N ASP A 26 4.10 3.75 -14.11
CA ASP A 26 4.43 5.17 -14.20
C ASP A 26 3.42 6.05 -13.45
N TYR A 27 2.14 5.68 -13.47
CA TYR A 27 1.10 6.38 -12.71
C TYR A 27 1.35 6.30 -11.20
N TYR A 28 1.60 5.11 -10.65
CA TYR A 28 1.86 4.98 -9.21
C TYR A 28 3.16 5.65 -8.78
N ALA A 29 4.21 5.57 -9.58
CA ALA A 29 5.47 6.27 -9.31
C ALA A 29 5.27 7.78 -9.26
N ARG A 30 4.52 8.36 -10.21
CA ARG A 30 4.18 9.79 -10.19
C ARG A 30 3.32 10.15 -8.99
N LEU A 31 2.30 9.36 -8.67
CA LEU A 31 1.46 9.59 -7.49
C LEU A 31 2.30 9.63 -6.21
N VAL A 32 3.20 8.67 -6.01
CA VAL A 32 4.08 8.64 -4.83
C VAL A 32 4.98 9.87 -4.80
N SER A 33 5.60 10.22 -5.92
CA SER A 33 6.47 11.40 -6.04
C SER A 33 5.70 12.69 -5.70
N ASP A 34 4.54 12.91 -6.30
CA ASP A 34 3.72 14.11 -6.10
C ASP A 34 3.27 14.24 -4.64
N VAL A 35 2.86 13.13 -4.01
CA VAL A 35 2.44 13.15 -2.60
C VAL A 35 3.65 13.36 -1.69
N ALA A 36 4.81 12.79 -2.01
CA ALA A 36 6.03 12.96 -1.24
C ALA A 36 6.50 14.42 -1.26
N GLU A 37 6.52 15.04 -2.44
CA GLU A 37 6.90 16.45 -2.63
C GLU A 37 5.98 17.39 -1.82
N ARG A 38 4.66 17.23 -1.95
CA ARG A 38 3.67 18.04 -1.20
C ARG A 38 3.81 17.91 0.32
N ASN A 39 4.40 16.83 0.81
CA ASN A 39 4.60 16.56 2.23
C ASN A 39 6.06 16.77 2.70
N ASN A 40 6.94 17.29 1.83
CA ASN A 40 8.38 17.47 2.10
C ASN A 40 9.08 16.17 2.54
N LYS A 41 8.78 15.06 1.85
CA LYS A 41 9.36 13.74 2.10
C LYS A 41 10.11 13.25 0.86
N VAL A 42 11.10 12.39 1.09
CA VAL A 42 11.85 11.71 0.03
C VAL A 42 11.45 10.24 0.05
N VAL A 43 10.96 9.71 -1.07
CA VAL A 43 10.42 8.36 -1.16
C VAL A 43 10.87 7.68 -2.44
N ASP A 44 11.46 6.50 -2.29
CA ASP A 44 11.71 5.55 -3.37
C ASP A 44 10.54 4.57 -3.47
N PHE A 45 9.99 4.45 -4.67
CA PHE A 45 8.89 3.54 -4.96
C PHE A 45 9.36 2.37 -5.81
N SER A 46 9.00 1.15 -5.40
CA SER A 46 9.25 -0.07 -6.16
C SER A 46 7.97 -0.85 -6.37
N TYR A 47 7.86 -1.47 -7.54
CA TYR A 47 6.65 -2.17 -7.96
C TYR A 47 6.96 -3.44 -8.74
N SER A 48 6.23 -4.52 -8.45
CA SER A 48 6.36 -5.79 -9.17
C SER A 48 5.02 -6.50 -9.40
N GLY A 49 4.97 -7.31 -10.46
CA GLY A 49 3.95 -8.35 -10.64
C GLY A 49 2.59 -7.89 -11.18
N VAL A 50 2.45 -6.64 -11.64
CA VAL A 50 1.24 -6.25 -12.38
C VAL A 50 1.42 -6.50 -13.86
N GLY A 51 0.95 -7.67 -14.24
CA GLY A 51 0.71 -8.03 -15.61
C GLY A 51 -0.47 -8.98 -15.69
N GLU A 52 -1.66 -8.41 -15.87
CA GLU A 52 -2.92 -9.04 -16.27
C GLU A 52 -3.69 -9.79 -15.17
N VAL A 53 -4.29 -9.02 -14.25
CA VAL A 53 -5.54 -9.46 -13.63
C VAL A 53 -6.63 -9.40 -14.73
N PRO A 54 -7.27 -10.52 -15.12
CA PRO A 54 -8.20 -10.55 -16.24
C PRO A 54 -9.55 -9.89 -15.90
N ASP A 55 -9.98 -9.98 -14.64
CA ASP A 55 -11.23 -9.38 -14.17
C ASP A 55 -11.07 -7.86 -13.99
N GLU A 56 -11.82 -7.10 -14.79
CA GLU A 56 -11.79 -5.62 -14.79
C GLU A 56 -12.28 -5.02 -13.47
N GLY A 57 -13.27 -5.65 -12.82
CA GLY A 57 -13.77 -5.22 -11.51
C GLY A 57 -12.72 -5.37 -10.41
N LEU A 58 -11.99 -6.49 -10.42
CA LEU A 58 -10.87 -6.75 -9.52
C LEU A 58 -9.71 -5.78 -9.80
N ARG A 59 -9.39 -5.51 -11.06
CA ARG A 59 -8.38 -4.50 -11.44
C ARG A 59 -8.71 -3.12 -10.90
N THR A 60 -9.95 -2.68 -11.08
CA THR A 60 -10.43 -1.37 -10.61
C THR A 60 -10.33 -1.30 -9.09
N THR A 61 -10.75 -2.35 -8.39
CA THR A 61 -10.67 -2.42 -6.93
C THR A 61 -9.21 -2.41 -6.43
N ILE A 62 -8.32 -3.19 -7.06
CA ILE A 62 -6.88 -3.19 -6.74
C ILE A 62 -6.28 -1.80 -6.94
N HIS A 63 -6.68 -1.09 -8.01
CA HIS A 63 -6.20 0.25 -8.28
C HIS A 63 -6.62 1.26 -7.21
N GLU A 64 -7.90 1.28 -6.85
CA GLU A 64 -8.41 2.15 -5.78
C GLU A 64 -7.71 1.88 -4.43
N ILE A 65 -7.52 0.59 -4.09
CA ILE A 65 -6.78 0.17 -2.88
C ILE A 65 -5.34 0.68 -2.93
N ALA A 66 -4.65 0.48 -4.05
CA ALA A 66 -3.26 0.89 -4.22
C ALA A 66 -3.11 2.41 -4.04
N VAL A 67 -3.94 3.20 -4.71
CA VAL A 67 -3.91 4.68 -4.60
C VAL A 67 -4.05 5.14 -3.15
N GLN A 68 -5.04 4.60 -2.43
CA GLN A 68 -5.27 5.01 -1.04
C GLN A 68 -4.12 4.61 -0.11
N LEU A 69 -3.59 3.40 -0.28
CA LEU A 69 -2.52 2.90 0.59
C LEU A 69 -1.16 3.53 0.29
N LEU A 70 -0.85 3.82 -0.99
CA LEU A 70 0.35 4.58 -1.34
C LEU A 70 0.30 5.97 -0.72
N ARG A 71 -0.86 6.63 -0.77
CA ARG A 71 -1.06 7.92 -0.08
C ARG A 71 -0.85 7.78 1.43
N ASN A 72 -1.43 6.76 2.06
CA ASN A 72 -1.28 6.53 3.51
C ASN A 72 0.18 6.26 3.89
N ALA A 73 0.87 5.42 3.11
CA ALA A 73 2.28 5.11 3.30
C ALA A 73 3.12 6.39 3.27
N VAL A 74 2.91 7.27 2.29
CA VAL A 74 3.67 8.52 2.19
C VAL A 74 3.26 9.54 3.26
N VAL A 75 1.96 9.76 3.50
CA VAL A 75 1.48 10.80 4.42
C VAL A 75 1.72 10.43 5.89
N HIS A 76 1.45 9.18 6.27
CA HIS A 76 1.49 8.74 7.67
C HIS A 76 2.64 7.77 7.98
N GLY A 77 3.03 6.93 7.02
CA GLY A 77 4.09 5.92 7.24
C GLY A 77 5.49 6.53 7.22
N ILE A 78 5.91 7.05 6.07
CA ILE A 78 7.26 7.57 5.85
C ILE A 78 7.48 8.85 6.67
N GLU A 79 8.58 8.92 7.41
CA GLU A 79 8.95 10.13 8.15
C GLU A 79 9.70 11.13 7.27
N ALA A 80 9.76 12.40 7.71
CA ALA A 80 10.58 13.41 7.03
C ALA A 80 12.09 13.04 7.08
N PRO A 81 12.90 13.45 6.08
CA PRO A 81 14.33 13.15 5.98
C PRO A 81 15.11 13.29 7.31
N ALA A 82 14.97 14.44 7.97
CA ALA A 82 15.65 14.72 9.24
C ALA A 82 15.24 13.75 10.36
N VAL A 83 13.95 13.38 10.44
CA VAL A 83 13.44 12.42 11.42
C VAL A 83 14.00 11.02 11.13
N ARG A 84 14.06 10.62 9.86
CA ARG A 84 14.62 9.31 9.46
C ARG A 84 16.10 9.20 9.83
N GLN A 85 16.90 10.22 9.53
CA GLN A 85 18.31 10.27 9.91
C GLN A 85 18.50 10.19 11.43
N SER A 86 17.68 10.90 12.22
CA SER A 86 17.72 10.82 13.69
C SER A 86 17.44 9.41 14.23
N LYS A 87 16.67 8.61 13.48
CA LYS A 87 16.37 7.19 13.76
C LYS A 87 17.33 6.22 13.07
N ARG A 88 18.42 6.70 12.49
CA ARG A 88 19.42 5.90 11.75
C ARG A 88 18.85 5.14 10.56
N LYS A 89 17.81 5.69 9.93
CA LYS A 89 17.21 5.17 8.69
C LYS A 89 17.77 5.96 7.50
N LEU A 90 17.70 5.36 6.31
CA LEU A 90 18.03 6.06 5.07
C LEU A 90 17.13 7.29 4.91
N GLU A 91 17.68 8.34 4.29
CA GLU A 91 16.97 9.58 4.04
C GLU A 91 15.70 9.35 3.21
N ALA A 92 15.84 8.59 2.12
CA ALA A 92 14.72 8.13 1.33
C ALA A 92 13.98 6.99 2.06
N GLY A 93 12.67 7.17 2.23
CA GLY A 93 11.75 6.10 2.60
C GLY A 93 11.50 5.16 1.44
N HIS A 94 11.26 3.89 1.72
CA HIS A 94 10.97 2.89 0.70
C HIS A 94 9.51 2.45 0.79
N VAL A 95 8.79 2.56 -0.33
CA VAL A 95 7.45 2.01 -0.49
C VAL A 95 7.50 0.93 -1.56
N ARG A 96 7.08 -0.28 -1.22
CA ARG A 96 7.06 -1.44 -2.11
C ARG A 96 5.63 -1.89 -2.31
N MET A 97 5.22 -2.02 -3.57
CA MET A 97 3.96 -2.63 -3.96
C MET A 97 4.24 -3.89 -4.81
N GLU A 98 3.53 -4.96 -4.51
CA GLU A 98 3.72 -6.24 -5.17
C GLU A 98 2.36 -6.89 -5.40
N LEU A 99 2.07 -7.30 -6.62
CA LEU A 99 0.91 -8.13 -6.94
C LEU A 99 1.40 -9.50 -7.38
N ARG A 100 1.02 -10.55 -6.64
CA ARG A 100 1.32 -11.94 -7.01
C ARG A 100 0.06 -12.67 -7.38
N GLU A 101 0.07 -13.35 -8.51
CA GLU A 101 -0.90 -14.39 -8.81
C GLU A 101 -0.42 -15.71 -8.22
N THR A 102 -1.26 -16.36 -7.43
CA THR A 102 -1.09 -17.75 -7.00
C THR A 102 -2.07 -18.63 -7.75
N GLU A 103 -2.05 -19.94 -7.51
CA GLU A 103 -2.98 -20.88 -8.14
C GLU A 103 -4.46 -20.45 -7.98
N ASN A 104 -4.85 -20.06 -6.76
CA ASN A 104 -6.24 -19.83 -6.39
C ASN A 104 -6.56 -18.37 -6.01
N SER A 105 -5.59 -17.46 -6.01
CA SER A 105 -5.81 -16.10 -5.54
C SER A 105 -4.87 -15.07 -6.18
N TYR A 106 -5.28 -13.80 -6.11
CA TYR A 106 -4.40 -12.65 -6.30
C TYR A 106 -4.02 -12.09 -4.92
N VAL A 107 -2.74 -11.87 -4.69
CA VAL A 107 -2.19 -11.33 -3.44
C VAL A 107 -1.54 -9.98 -3.72
N LEU A 108 -2.21 -8.91 -3.30
CA LEU A 108 -1.66 -7.56 -3.31
C LEU A 108 -0.98 -7.29 -1.97
N ARG A 109 0.31 -6.93 -2.01
CA ARG A 109 1.09 -6.49 -0.85
C ARG A 109 1.54 -5.06 -1.07
N LEU A 110 1.37 -4.22 -0.05
CA LEU A 110 1.94 -2.89 -0.01
C LEU A 110 2.63 -2.69 1.34
N GLU A 111 3.88 -2.26 1.29
CA GLU A 111 4.74 -2.12 2.46
C GLU A 111 5.53 -0.83 2.41
N ASP A 112 5.58 -0.13 3.52
CA ASP A 112 6.49 1.00 3.75
C ASP A 112 7.49 0.66 4.85
N ASP A 113 8.67 1.25 4.78
CA ASP A 113 9.70 1.18 5.82
C ASP A 113 9.58 2.35 6.82
N GLY A 114 8.36 2.83 7.07
CA GLY A 114 8.06 4.01 7.84
C GLY A 114 8.10 3.82 9.36
N ASN A 115 7.36 4.65 10.09
CA ASN A 115 7.31 4.62 11.56
C ASN A 115 6.42 3.49 12.12
N GLY A 116 5.82 2.67 11.26
CA GLY A 116 4.74 1.77 11.65
C GLY A 116 3.44 2.53 11.93
N ILE A 117 2.46 1.82 12.48
CA ILE A 117 1.16 2.41 12.82
C ILE A 117 1.25 3.18 14.15
N ASP A 118 0.82 4.45 14.10
CA ASP A 118 0.68 5.30 15.29
C ASP A 118 -0.62 5.00 16.02
N TYR A 119 -0.54 4.09 16.99
CA TYR A 119 -1.68 3.69 17.82
C TYR A 119 -2.21 4.81 18.70
N ASP A 120 -1.38 5.76 19.10
CA ASP A 120 -1.81 6.88 19.94
C ASP A 120 -2.58 7.90 19.12
N ALA A 121 -2.17 8.17 17.87
CA ALA A 121 -2.96 8.97 16.94
C ALA A 121 -4.35 8.36 16.69
N ILE A 122 -4.43 7.03 16.51
CA ILE A 122 -5.71 6.32 16.36
C ILE A 122 -6.55 6.46 17.62
N ARG A 123 -5.95 6.27 18.80
CA ARG A 123 -6.64 6.36 20.09
C ARG A 123 -7.20 7.76 20.31
N ASN A 124 -6.39 8.79 20.10
CA ASN A 124 -6.78 10.19 20.24
C ASN A 124 -7.90 10.54 19.26
N LYS A 125 -7.82 10.06 18.01
CA LYS A 125 -8.86 10.29 17.01
C LYS A 125 -10.18 9.61 17.39
N ALA A 126 -10.13 8.41 17.98
CA ALA A 126 -11.32 7.70 18.43
C ALA A 126 -12.05 8.45 19.56
N VAL A 127 -11.31 9.12 20.44
CA VAL A 127 -11.86 10.01 21.48
C VAL A 127 -12.43 11.28 20.89
N GLU A 128 -11.69 11.94 19.98
CA GLU A 128 -12.13 13.17 19.31
C GLU A 128 -13.44 12.98 18.53
N MET A 129 -13.61 11.82 17.90
CA MET A 129 -14.83 11.44 17.20
C MET A 129 -15.99 11.03 18.12
N GLY A 130 -15.79 11.03 19.44
CA GLY A 130 -16.79 10.60 20.43
C GLY A 130 -17.13 9.11 20.39
N LYS A 131 -16.32 8.27 19.70
CA LYS A 131 -16.57 6.82 19.63
C LYS A 131 -16.28 6.12 20.97
N TYR A 132 -15.36 6.68 21.77
CA TYR A 132 -14.98 6.16 23.09
C TYR A 132 -14.67 7.32 24.05
N SER A 133 -14.86 7.10 25.35
CA SER A 133 -14.27 7.98 26.38
C SER A 133 -12.75 7.84 26.41
N ALA A 134 -12.04 8.80 27.00
CA ALA A 134 -10.58 8.73 27.13
C ALA A 134 -10.12 7.48 27.90
N GLU A 135 -10.83 7.12 28.96
CA GLU A 135 -10.56 5.95 29.79
C GLU A 135 -10.75 4.66 29.00
N ARG A 136 -11.87 4.56 28.25
CA ARG A 136 -12.12 3.38 27.43
C ARG A 136 -11.12 3.29 26.30
N ALA A 137 -10.82 4.41 25.65
CA ALA A 137 -9.84 4.46 24.58
C ALA A 137 -8.47 4.00 25.07
N ALA A 138 -8.01 4.38 26.28
CA ALA A 138 -6.76 3.92 26.89
C ALA A 138 -6.68 2.40 27.10
N SER A 139 -7.81 1.74 27.33
CA SER A 139 -7.88 0.28 27.51
C SER A 139 -7.90 -0.54 26.22
N LEU A 140 -8.00 0.11 25.04
CA LEU A 140 -8.06 -0.59 23.76
C LEU A 140 -6.74 -1.29 23.44
N SER A 141 -6.85 -2.55 23.04
CA SER A 141 -5.74 -3.34 22.51
C SER A 141 -5.30 -2.83 21.13
N THR A 142 -4.08 -3.14 20.73
CA THR A 142 -3.57 -2.82 19.38
C THR A 142 -4.46 -3.42 18.29
N LYS A 143 -4.99 -4.62 18.49
CA LYS A 143 -5.94 -5.26 17.56
C LYS A 143 -7.23 -4.44 17.42
N GLU A 144 -7.79 -3.96 18.53
CA GLU A 144 -8.97 -3.09 18.49
C GLU A 144 -8.68 -1.78 17.78
N LEU A 145 -7.53 -1.16 18.05
CA LEU A 145 -7.09 0.07 17.37
C LEU A 145 -6.89 -0.15 15.86
N LEU A 146 -6.31 -1.27 15.43
CA LEU A 146 -6.22 -1.64 14.01
C LEU A 146 -7.61 -1.79 13.38
N MET A 147 -8.55 -2.43 14.07
CA MET A 147 -9.92 -2.56 13.56
C MET A 147 -10.63 -1.20 13.42
N LEU A 148 -10.33 -0.24 14.31
CA LEU A 148 -10.89 1.11 14.22
C LEU A 148 -10.46 1.86 12.96
N MET A 149 -9.26 1.60 12.43
CA MET A 149 -8.81 2.17 11.16
C MET A 149 -9.76 1.84 10.02
N PHE A 150 -10.44 0.69 10.07
CA PHE A 150 -11.42 0.25 9.06
C PHE A 150 -12.87 0.57 9.44
N SER A 151 -13.09 1.41 10.47
CA SER A 151 -14.43 1.82 10.89
C SER A 151 -14.90 3.03 10.10
N SER A 152 -16.21 3.14 9.87
CA SER A 152 -16.70 4.22 9.02
C SER A 152 -16.39 5.61 9.56
N GLY A 153 -16.02 6.50 8.64
CA GLY A 153 -15.62 7.88 8.93
C GLY A 153 -14.29 8.02 9.67
N PHE A 154 -13.53 6.93 9.86
CA PHE A 154 -12.26 6.98 10.56
C PHE A 154 -11.15 7.44 9.61
N SER A 155 -10.68 8.66 9.81
CA SER A 155 -9.50 9.22 9.15
C SER A 155 -8.71 10.01 10.17
N THR A 156 -7.39 9.84 10.18
CA THR A 156 -6.48 10.60 11.05
C THR A 156 -6.20 12.01 10.54
N VAL A 157 -6.64 12.36 9.33
CA VAL A 157 -6.45 13.70 8.75
C VAL A 157 -7.64 14.60 9.09
N ALA A 158 -7.37 15.75 9.72
CA ALA A 158 -8.39 16.71 10.17
C ALA A 158 -9.04 17.54 9.03
N LYS A 159 -8.44 17.60 7.84
CA LYS A 159 -8.98 18.26 6.65
C LYS A 159 -8.80 17.37 5.43
N ALA A 160 -9.87 17.10 4.69
CA ALA A 160 -9.77 16.60 3.32
C ALA A 160 -9.09 17.70 2.48
N ILE A 161 -7.76 17.64 2.34
CA ILE A 161 -7.03 18.60 1.50
C ILE A 161 -7.35 18.27 0.04
N GLY A 162 -8.27 19.04 -0.53
CA GLY A 162 -8.18 19.61 -1.88
C GLY A 162 -8.25 18.72 -3.11
N ASP A 163 -8.13 17.39 -3.02
CA ASP A 163 -8.06 16.51 -4.21
C ASP A 163 -8.83 15.17 -4.03
N ALA A 164 -9.79 15.11 -3.10
CA ALA A 164 -10.54 13.89 -2.83
C ALA A 164 -11.97 14.00 -3.39
N GLY A 165 -12.14 13.71 -4.68
CA GLY A 165 -13.42 13.21 -5.18
C GLY A 165 -13.77 11.96 -4.38
N ARG A 166 -14.68 12.09 -3.39
CA ARG A 166 -15.04 11.05 -2.40
C ARG A 166 -13.82 10.38 -1.76
N GLY A 167 -13.30 10.94 -0.68
CA GLY A 167 -12.25 10.31 0.12
C GLY A 167 -12.60 8.85 0.45
N VAL A 168 -11.88 7.91 -0.17
CA VAL A 168 -12.09 6.48 0.03
C VAL A 168 -11.38 6.12 1.34
N GLY A 169 -12.15 6.14 2.44
CA GLY A 169 -11.65 5.67 3.72
C GLY A 169 -11.30 4.17 3.66
N LEU A 170 -10.54 3.71 4.65
CA LEU A 170 -10.22 2.29 4.79
C LEU A 170 -11.48 1.44 5.04
N ASP A 171 -12.58 2.05 5.48
CA ASP A 171 -13.92 1.45 5.55
C ASP A 171 -14.44 1.05 4.17
N VAL A 172 -14.40 1.96 3.19
CA VAL A 172 -14.81 1.68 1.80
C VAL A 172 -13.91 0.62 1.16
N ILE A 173 -12.60 0.66 1.45
CA ILE A 173 -11.67 -0.39 1.02
C ILE A 173 -12.06 -1.75 1.60
N LYS A 174 -12.38 -1.80 2.90
CA LYS A 174 -12.80 -3.04 3.55
C LYS A 174 -14.07 -3.60 2.93
N ASP A 175 -15.06 -2.77 2.66
CA ASP A 175 -16.33 -3.21 2.06
C ASP A 175 -16.12 -3.78 0.64
N ARG A 176 -15.28 -3.13 -0.17
CA ARG A 176 -14.93 -3.62 -1.52
C ARG A 176 -14.18 -4.94 -1.48
N VAL A 177 -13.23 -5.08 -0.56
CA VAL A 177 -12.48 -6.34 -0.39
C VAL A 177 -13.43 -7.46 0.02
N ASN A 178 -14.33 -7.20 0.97
CA ASN A 178 -15.33 -8.18 1.40
C ASN A 178 -16.30 -8.56 0.27
N ALA A 179 -16.73 -7.59 -0.56
CA ALA A 179 -17.62 -7.83 -1.69
C ALA A 179 -17.01 -8.77 -2.75
N LEU A 180 -15.67 -8.80 -2.86
CA LEU A 180 -14.93 -9.70 -3.73
C LEU A 180 -14.54 -11.02 -3.04
N GLY A 181 -15.05 -11.29 -1.83
CA GLY A 181 -14.66 -12.46 -1.03
C GLY A 181 -13.21 -12.44 -0.56
N GLY A 182 -12.58 -11.26 -0.59
CA GLY A 182 -11.18 -11.08 -0.24
C GLY A 182 -10.94 -10.99 1.26
N LYS A 183 -9.66 -10.97 1.63
CA LYS A 183 -9.19 -10.85 3.02
C LYS A 183 -8.16 -9.74 3.14
N ILE A 184 -8.16 -9.05 4.28
CA ILE A 184 -7.19 -8.02 4.62
C ILE A 184 -6.38 -8.50 5.82
N ASN A 185 -5.06 -8.39 5.72
CA ASN A 185 -4.14 -8.59 6.83
C ASN A 185 -3.20 -7.38 6.95
N VAL A 186 -2.98 -6.92 8.18
CA VAL A 186 -2.07 -5.82 8.49
C VAL A 186 -0.98 -6.33 9.41
N SER A 187 0.27 -6.06 9.05
CA SER A 187 1.45 -6.37 9.86
C SER A 187 2.28 -5.10 10.00
N THR A 188 2.68 -4.75 11.21
CA THR A 188 3.42 -3.51 11.46
C THR A 188 4.37 -3.69 12.63
N SER A 189 5.46 -2.94 12.62
CA SER A 189 6.36 -2.78 13.75
C SER A 189 6.67 -1.31 13.93
N ALA A 190 6.50 -0.82 15.16
CA ALA A 190 6.78 0.56 15.52
C ALA A 190 8.23 0.93 15.17
N GLY A 191 8.41 2.09 14.54
CA GLY A 191 9.69 2.59 14.06
C GLY A 191 10.25 1.90 12.81
N ALA A 192 9.61 0.84 12.30
CA ALA A 192 10.19 -0.01 11.27
C ALA A 192 9.36 -0.12 9.99
N TYR A 193 8.10 -0.59 10.05
CA TYR A 193 7.31 -0.81 8.83
C TYR A 193 5.81 -0.90 9.08
N THR A 194 5.03 -0.68 8.02
CA THR A 194 3.63 -1.13 7.90
C THR A 194 3.46 -1.90 6.61
N ARG A 195 2.79 -3.05 6.68
CA ARG A 195 2.49 -3.93 5.54
C ARG A 195 1.02 -4.28 5.52
N PHE A 196 0.36 -3.91 4.43
CA PHE A 196 -0.99 -4.39 4.11
C PHE A 196 -0.88 -5.55 3.11
N THR A 197 -1.66 -6.60 3.35
CA THR A 197 -1.78 -7.74 2.44
C THR A 197 -3.27 -7.98 2.16
N PHE A 198 -3.64 -7.93 0.88
CA PHE A 198 -4.97 -8.24 0.40
C PHE A 198 -4.90 -9.53 -0.40
N THR A 199 -5.78 -10.47 -0.07
CA THR A 199 -5.92 -11.72 -0.81
C THR A 199 -7.30 -11.73 -1.45
N PHE A 200 -7.37 -11.85 -2.76
CA PHE A 200 -8.62 -11.97 -3.52
C PHE A 200 -8.70 -13.38 -4.11
N PRO A 201 -9.74 -14.17 -3.83
CA PRO A 201 -9.90 -15.46 -4.47
C PRO A 201 -10.12 -15.28 -5.97
N LYS A 202 -9.59 -16.19 -6.79
CA LYS A 202 -10.03 -16.30 -8.18
C LYS A 202 -11.48 -16.78 -8.16
N LYS A 203 -12.35 -16.20 -9.00
CA LYS A 203 -13.71 -16.74 -9.18
C LYS A 203 -13.57 -18.21 -9.56
N ALA A 204 -14.33 -19.09 -8.90
CA ALA A 204 -14.47 -20.46 -9.35
C ALA A 204 -15.07 -20.41 -10.77
N VAL A 205 -14.38 -21.06 -11.72
CA VAL A 205 -14.90 -21.28 -13.08
C VAL A 205 -16.05 -22.27 -13.02
#